data_AF-A0A931NY37-F1
#
_entry.id   AF-A0A931NY37-F1
#
_cell.length_a   1.000
_cell.length_b   1.000
_cell.length_c   1.000
_cell.angle_alpha   90.00
_cell.angle_beta   90.00
_cell.angle_gamma   90.00
#
_symmetry.space_group_name_H-M   'P 1'
#
loop_
_entity.id
_entity.type
_entity.pdbx_description
1 polymer ?
#
loop_
_entity_poly.entity_id
_entity_poly.type
_entity_poly.pdbx_seq_one_letter_code
_entity_poly.pdbx_strand_id
1 'polypeptide(L)'
;MKISLRYTPAMTLVASVLITTACGDRSGTPEQPGATLSRASTAQAVAEQADPMVPDRVAPASATMDSDDADDAIRSAPALSEAAETIRVNGTPLPFRTWHHLAMPGETVTFDADAPVRLEIDGEAIDEAGERVEWTAPGEAGAHEVRLVDGTGEVRVLSLFVLEPLNGREIVEGYRIGEYPQNTPEGLIRLNEGDLDLPVSPSFTIGQFICKQQPGHWPKFVLVTGNMLRRLEAVLAELNADDLSDADSLFVMSGFRTPYYNTAIRSARLSRHMYGDAADIYPDVVGNDSVMDDLNGDGRITRADAEFLYDYAEDLFAAKNLPEGGIGAYDANAIHGPFVHIDGRGTRARWGRFGS
;
A
#
# COMPACT_ATOMS: atom_id res chain seq x y z
N MET A 1 50.20 16.14 -53.98
CA MET A 1 49.01 15.29 -54.15
C MET A 1 47.99 15.71 -53.09
N LYS A 2 46.97 16.47 -53.47
CA LYS A 2 45.97 17.09 -52.58
C LYS A 2 44.72 16.21 -52.54
N ILE A 3 44.23 15.87 -51.35
CA ILE A 3 42.91 15.26 -51.14
C ILE A 3 41.99 16.34 -50.55
N SER A 4 40.81 16.47 -51.18
CA SER A 4 39.84 17.56 -51.02
C SER A 4 38.86 17.32 -49.88
N LEU A 5 38.53 18.41 -49.19
CA LEU A 5 37.36 18.57 -48.33
C LEU A 5 36.06 18.37 -49.13
N ARG A 6 35.01 17.90 -48.44
CA ARG A 6 33.61 17.94 -48.88
C ARG A 6 32.87 19.07 -48.16
N TYR A 7 32.05 19.83 -48.91
CA TYR A 7 31.06 20.76 -48.37
C TYR A 7 29.83 20.84 -49.30
N THR A 8 28.62 20.85 -48.67
CA THR A 8 27.29 21.36 -49.10
C THR A 8 26.49 20.73 -50.28
N PRO A 9 25.17 21.04 -50.46
CA PRO A 9 24.08 21.42 -49.54
C PRO A 9 22.71 20.70 -49.82
N ALA A 10 21.67 21.13 -49.09
CA ALA A 10 20.25 20.72 -49.14
C ALA A 10 19.46 21.15 -50.39
N MET A 11 18.32 20.49 -50.66
CA MET A 11 17.22 21.06 -51.45
C MET A 11 15.86 20.41 -51.13
N THR A 12 14.87 21.27 -50.88
CA THR A 12 13.43 21.06 -50.66
C THR A 12 12.69 20.66 -51.94
N LEU A 13 11.61 19.85 -51.84
CA LEU A 13 10.52 19.92 -52.82
C LEU A 13 9.15 19.59 -52.19
N VAL A 14 8.18 20.42 -52.57
CA VAL A 14 6.74 20.42 -52.28
C VAL A 14 6.00 19.69 -53.40
N ALA A 15 4.90 18.97 -53.11
CA ALA A 15 3.74 18.87 -54.01
C ALA A 15 2.50 18.29 -53.29
N SER A 16 1.44 19.10 -53.26
CA SER A 16 0.04 18.71 -53.01
C SER A 16 -0.59 18.06 -54.26
N VAL A 17 -1.74 17.36 -54.11
CA VAL A 17 -2.98 17.56 -54.92
C VAL A 17 -4.06 16.47 -54.66
N LEU A 18 -5.22 16.97 -54.22
CA LEU A 18 -6.64 16.67 -54.46
C LEU A 18 -7.37 15.31 -54.18
N ILE A 19 -8.34 15.42 -53.26
CA ILE A 19 -9.83 15.29 -53.35
C ILE A 19 -10.45 13.98 -53.90
N THR A 20 -11.33 13.35 -53.09
CA THR A 20 -12.78 13.20 -53.40
C THR A 20 -13.58 12.71 -52.19
N THR A 21 -14.70 13.39 -51.94
CA THR A 21 -15.77 13.03 -51.00
C THR A 21 -16.88 12.30 -51.78
N ALA A 22 -17.46 11.25 -51.19
CA ALA A 22 -18.79 10.76 -51.57
C ALA A 22 -19.48 10.06 -50.39
N CYS A 23 -20.71 10.48 -50.11
CA CYS A 23 -21.65 9.91 -49.15
C CYS A 23 -22.28 8.60 -49.68
N GLY A 24 -22.69 7.72 -48.78
CA GLY A 24 -23.56 6.57 -49.08
C GLY A 24 -24.15 5.97 -47.79
N ASP A 25 -25.47 6.00 -47.71
CA ASP A 25 -26.31 5.74 -46.53
C ASP A 25 -26.82 4.27 -46.49
N ARG A 26 -27.03 3.76 -45.27
CA ARG A 26 -27.94 2.66 -44.82
C ARG A 26 -27.92 1.25 -45.43
N SER A 27 -27.71 0.29 -44.52
CA SER A 27 -28.67 -0.74 -44.03
C SER A 27 -28.08 -2.15 -43.95
N GLY A 28 -28.27 -2.80 -42.81
CA GLY A 28 -27.99 -4.23 -42.63
C GLY A 28 -27.50 -4.58 -41.23
N THR A 29 -28.43 -4.95 -40.35
CA THR A 29 -28.12 -5.80 -39.18
C THR A 29 -28.28 -7.26 -39.60
N PRO A 30 -27.40 -8.15 -39.14
CA PRO A 30 -27.88 -9.20 -38.23
C PRO A 30 -26.94 -9.50 -37.04
N GLU A 31 -27.57 -9.84 -35.91
CA GLU A 31 -27.16 -10.68 -34.76
C GLU A 31 -26.10 -11.79 -35.08
N GLN A 32 -25.17 -12.28 -34.23
CA GLN A 32 -24.91 -12.41 -32.76
C GLN A 32 -23.37 -12.62 -32.53
N PRO A 33 -22.84 -13.24 -31.43
CA PRO A 33 -22.87 -12.97 -29.98
C PRO A 33 -21.45 -12.76 -29.37
N GLY A 34 -21.38 -12.24 -28.14
CA GLY A 34 -20.39 -12.60 -27.10
C GLY A 34 -18.93 -12.17 -27.27
N ALA A 35 -18.49 -11.18 -26.48
CA ALA A 35 -17.15 -11.12 -25.88
C ALA A 35 -17.11 -10.05 -24.79
N THR A 36 -17.07 -10.47 -23.53
CA THR A 36 -16.78 -9.60 -22.38
C THR A 36 -15.30 -9.23 -22.44
N LEU A 37 -15.00 -8.00 -22.83
CA LEU A 37 -13.65 -7.44 -22.77
C LEU A 37 -13.46 -6.79 -21.40
N SER A 38 -12.65 -7.44 -20.57
CA SER A 38 -12.00 -6.85 -19.40
C SER A 38 -11.20 -5.63 -19.86
N ARG A 39 -11.54 -4.45 -19.33
CA ARG A 39 -10.78 -3.21 -19.53
C ARG A 39 -9.87 -3.02 -18.34
N ALA A 40 -8.58 -3.30 -18.55
CA ALA A 40 -7.50 -2.87 -17.69
C ALA A 40 -7.58 -1.34 -17.50
N SER A 41 -7.64 -0.93 -16.23
CA SER A 41 -7.62 0.46 -15.80
C SER A 41 -6.32 1.12 -16.25
N THR A 42 -6.46 2.18 -17.03
CA THR A 42 -5.36 3.02 -17.50
C THR A 42 -5.19 4.18 -16.52
N ALA A 43 -4.39 3.97 -15.48
CA ALA A 43 -3.95 5.04 -14.57
C ALA A 43 -2.42 5.09 -14.56
N GLN A 44 -1.83 5.55 -15.67
CA GLN A 44 -0.41 5.88 -15.75
C GLN A 44 -0.24 7.14 -16.62
N ALA A 45 0.63 8.04 -16.15
CA ALA A 45 0.80 9.45 -16.53
C ALA A 45 -0.28 10.35 -15.90
N VAL A 46 0.03 11.22 -14.93
CA VAL A 46 0.91 12.38 -15.09
C VAL A 46 1.60 12.68 -13.75
N ALA A 47 2.93 12.78 -13.73
CA ALA A 47 3.67 13.40 -12.64
C ALA A 47 4.78 14.28 -13.24
N GLU A 48 4.50 15.58 -13.37
CA GLU A 48 5.53 16.55 -13.70
C GLU A 48 5.42 17.77 -12.78
N GLN A 49 6.49 17.97 -12.00
CA GLN A 49 7.03 19.20 -11.41
C GLN A 49 6.14 20.07 -10.49
N ALA A 50 6.55 20.19 -9.22
CA ALA A 50 6.20 21.33 -8.36
C ALA A 50 7.38 21.75 -7.44
N ASP A 51 7.56 23.06 -7.28
CA ASP A 51 8.45 23.77 -6.33
C ASP A 51 7.80 23.93 -4.94
N PRO A 52 8.57 24.13 -3.84
CA PRO A 52 8.08 24.04 -2.47
C PRO A 52 7.79 25.43 -1.89
N MET A 53 6.69 25.57 -1.15
CA MET A 53 6.45 26.77 -0.34
C MET A 53 6.32 26.41 1.15
N VAL A 54 6.95 27.26 1.96
CA VAL A 54 7.13 27.17 3.42
C VAL A 54 5.86 27.66 4.13
N PRO A 55 5.40 27.03 5.24
CA PRO A 55 4.32 27.60 6.04
C PRO A 55 4.85 28.45 7.19
N ASP A 56 4.21 29.60 7.38
CA ASP A 56 4.47 30.59 8.43
C ASP A 56 3.60 30.31 9.66
N ARG A 57 4.14 30.53 10.86
CA ARG A 57 3.51 30.20 12.16
C ARG A 57 2.69 31.35 12.72
N VAL A 58 1.46 31.09 13.17
CA VAL A 58 0.74 31.98 14.12
C VAL A 58 0.02 31.15 15.19
N ALA A 59 0.09 31.64 16.43
CA ALA A 59 -0.40 31.02 17.68
C ALA A 59 -1.90 31.36 17.97
N PRO A 60 -2.55 30.66 18.93
CA PRO A 60 -3.99 30.42 18.93
C PRO A 60 -4.79 31.34 19.85
N ALA A 61 -6.11 31.37 19.64
CA ALA A 61 -7.10 31.91 20.58
C ALA A 61 -8.11 30.84 20.99
N SER A 62 -8.38 30.79 22.29
CA SER A 62 -9.20 29.83 23.02
C SER A 62 -10.71 30.09 22.90
N ALA A 63 -11.52 29.03 22.95
CA ALA A 63 -12.82 29.06 23.62
C ALA A 63 -13.23 27.65 24.07
N THR A 64 -13.64 27.58 25.34
CA THR A 64 -14.15 26.46 26.12
C THR A 64 -15.65 26.25 25.91
N MET A 65 -16.15 25.01 25.98
CA MET A 65 -17.51 24.70 26.46
C MET A 65 -17.63 23.23 26.94
N ASP A 66 -18.22 23.10 28.14
CA ASP A 66 -18.58 21.92 28.97
C ASP A 66 -19.43 20.86 28.24
N SER A 67 -19.21 19.55 28.44
CA SER A 67 -19.83 18.62 29.45
C SER A 67 -21.35 18.41 29.23
N ASP A 68 -22.00 17.24 29.28
CA ASP A 68 -21.76 15.88 29.74
C ASP A 68 -22.79 14.94 29.04
N ASP A 69 -22.65 13.62 29.26
CA ASP A 69 -23.65 12.54 29.11
C ASP A 69 -23.88 11.91 27.73
N ALA A 70 -23.26 10.75 27.49
CA ALA A 70 -23.97 9.47 27.37
C ALA A 70 -23.00 8.30 27.17
N ASP A 71 -22.70 7.63 28.29
CA ASP A 71 -22.26 6.24 28.34
C ASP A 71 -23.34 5.30 27.77
N ASP A 72 -22.89 4.11 27.39
CA ASP A 72 -23.66 2.86 27.26
C ASP A 72 -24.09 2.43 25.84
N ALA A 73 -23.12 1.90 25.08
CA ALA A 73 -23.33 0.74 24.21
C ALA A 73 -21.99 0.17 23.70
N ILE A 74 -21.23 -0.52 24.57
CA ILE A 74 -20.15 -1.41 24.12
C ILE A 74 -20.81 -2.61 23.44
N ARG A 75 -21.00 -2.50 22.12
CA ARG A 75 -21.32 -3.65 21.27
C ARG A 75 -20.01 -4.29 20.85
N SER A 76 -19.83 -5.49 21.38
CA SER A 76 -18.79 -6.46 21.00
C SER A 76 -18.58 -6.46 19.48
N ALA A 77 -17.41 -6.00 19.04
CA ALA A 77 -16.82 -6.43 17.79
C ALA A 77 -16.85 -7.97 17.71
N PRO A 78 -16.88 -8.59 16.52
CA PRO A 78 -16.84 -10.04 16.41
C PRO A 78 -15.59 -10.53 17.15
N ALA A 79 -15.83 -11.31 18.21
CA ALA A 79 -14.75 -11.92 18.95
C ALA A 79 -13.87 -12.71 17.97
N LEU A 80 -12.58 -12.37 17.94
CA LEU A 80 -11.56 -13.31 17.50
C LEU A 80 -11.82 -14.61 18.26
N SER A 81 -12.32 -15.60 17.53
CA SER A 81 -12.73 -16.92 18.01
C SER A 81 -11.84 -17.40 19.16
N GLU A 82 -12.44 -17.68 20.31
CA GLU A 82 -11.76 -18.36 21.41
C GLU A 82 -11.21 -19.71 20.91
N ALA A 83 -9.90 -19.92 21.15
CA ALA A 83 -9.09 -21.11 20.90
C ALA A 83 -8.83 -21.51 19.43
N ALA A 84 -8.48 -20.56 18.56
CA ALA A 84 -7.65 -20.92 17.40
C ALA A 84 -6.23 -21.24 17.89
N GLU A 85 -5.64 -22.37 17.46
CA GLU A 85 -4.25 -22.73 17.79
C GLU A 85 -3.32 -21.53 17.53
N THR A 86 -2.50 -21.17 18.53
CA THR A 86 -1.63 -20.01 18.37
C THR A 86 -0.40 -20.42 17.58
N ILE A 87 -0.39 -20.07 16.30
CA ILE A 87 0.80 -20.15 15.46
C ILE A 87 1.65 -18.90 15.70
N ARG A 88 2.95 -19.11 15.92
CA ARG A 88 3.96 -18.08 16.11
C ARG A 88 5.04 -18.23 15.05
N VAL A 89 5.47 -17.12 14.46
CA VAL A 89 6.63 -17.05 13.56
C VAL A 89 7.73 -16.29 14.28
N ASN A 90 8.90 -16.90 14.44
CA ASN A 90 10.01 -16.37 15.24
C ASN A 90 9.54 -15.94 16.66
N GLY A 91 8.68 -16.75 17.28
CA GLY A 91 8.10 -16.47 18.61
C GLY A 91 7.01 -15.40 18.65
N THR A 92 6.69 -14.74 17.52
CA THR A 92 5.62 -13.73 17.46
C THR A 92 4.32 -14.36 16.95
N PRO A 93 3.19 -14.25 17.68
CA PRO A 93 1.91 -14.75 17.21
C PRO A 93 1.47 -14.10 15.89
N LEU A 94 0.93 -14.90 14.96
CA LEU A 94 0.31 -14.38 13.75
C LEU A 94 -0.95 -13.57 14.11
N PRO A 95 -1.05 -12.29 13.68
CA PRO A 95 -2.21 -11.47 14.02
C PRO A 95 -3.46 -11.87 13.24
N PHE A 96 -3.29 -12.46 12.04
CA PHE A 96 -4.37 -12.89 11.16
C PHE A 96 -4.02 -14.21 10.47
N ARG A 97 -5.01 -14.83 9.82
CA ARG A 97 -4.83 -16.06 9.03
C ARG A 97 -4.02 -15.83 7.76
N THR A 98 -4.16 -14.65 7.16
CA THR A 98 -3.37 -14.19 6.03
C THR A 98 -2.43 -13.12 6.53
N TRP A 99 -1.12 -13.30 6.35
CA TRP A 99 -0.13 -12.34 6.84
C TRP A 99 1.14 -12.34 5.97
N HIS A 100 2.14 -11.57 6.37
CA HIS A 100 3.48 -11.61 5.79
C HIS A 100 4.56 -11.74 6.86
N HIS A 101 5.71 -12.27 6.46
CA HIS A 101 6.92 -12.30 7.27
C HIS A 101 8.12 -11.90 6.42
N LEU A 102 9.12 -11.28 7.04
CA LEU A 102 10.33 -10.87 6.36
C LEU A 102 11.49 -11.69 6.92
N ALA A 103 12.39 -12.14 6.05
CA ALA A 103 13.60 -12.84 6.43
C ALA A 103 14.78 -12.30 5.61
N MET A 104 15.94 -12.15 6.23
CA MET A 104 17.19 -11.92 5.48
C MET A 104 17.66 -13.22 4.81
N PRO A 105 18.43 -13.15 3.72
CA PRO A 105 19.01 -14.34 3.10
C PRO A 105 19.80 -15.19 4.11
N GLY A 106 19.51 -16.50 4.16
CA GLY A 106 20.13 -17.43 5.11
C GLY A 106 19.60 -17.36 6.55
N GLU A 107 18.61 -16.51 6.85
CA GLU A 107 17.96 -16.48 8.16
C GLU A 107 17.11 -17.74 8.37
N THR A 108 17.18 -18.33 9.57
CA THR A 108 16.28 -19.41 9.98
C THR A 108 14.99 -18.82 10.54
N VAL A 109 13.87 -19.11 9.88
CA VAL A 109 12.52 -18.80 10.32
C VAL A 109 11.94 -20.01 11.06
N THR A 110 11.40 -19.76 12.26
CA THR A 110 10.83 -20.79 13.12
C THR A 110 9.32 -20.66 13.15
N PHE A 111 8.63 -21.75 12.86
CA PHE A 111 7.18 -21.86 12.95
C PHE A 111 6.84 -22.71 14.16
N ASP A 112 6.29 -22.08 15.19
CA ASP A 112 5.89 -22.71 16.44
C ASP A 112 4.36 -22.75 16.53
N ALA A 113 3.80 -23.86 16.97
CA ALA A 113 2.37 -24.04 17.15
C ALA A 113 2.08 -24.77 18.46
N ASP A 114 0.91 -24.51 19.05
CA ASP A 114 0.49 -25.19 20.30
C ASP A 114 0.06 -26.66 20.06
N ALA A 115 -0.08 -27.07 18.80
CA ALA A 115 -0.29 -28.46 18.36
C ALA A 115 0.44 -28.70 17.02
N PRO A 116 0.63 -29.96 16.59
CA PRO A 116 1.33 -30.25 15.34
C PRO A 116 0.66 -29.64 14.11
N VAL A 117 1.42 -28.88 13.33
CA VAL A 117 0.99 -28.28 12.06
C VAL A 117 1.81 -28.84 10.90
N ARG A 118 1.19 -28.95 9.73
CA ARG A 118 1.90 -29.24 8.48
C ARG A 118 2.31 -27.93 7.82
N LEU A 119 3.60 -27.81 7.52
CA LEU A 119 4.17 -26.68 6.78
C LEU A 119 4.29 -27.06 5.30
N GLU A 120 3.77 -26.23 4.41
CA GLU A 120 4.05 -26.29 2.98
C GLU A 120 4.66 -24.96 2.55
N ILE A 121 5.74 -25.00 1.77
CA ILE A 121 6.39 -23.82 1.18
C ILE A 121 6.42 -24.00 -0.32
N ASP A 122 5.83 -23.06 -1.06
CA ASP A 122 5.71 -23.09 -2.52
C ASP A 122 5.08 -24.40 -3.04
N GLY A 123 4.17 -24.98 -2.26
CA GLY A 123 3.49 -26.24 -2.56
C GLY A 123 4.28 -27.51 -2.19
N GLU A 124 5.47 -27.37 -1.63
CA GLU A 124 6.28 -28.48 -1.14
C GLU A 124 6.14 -28.63 0.38
N ALA A 125 5.78 -29.83 0.85
CA ALA A 125 5.71 -30.11 2.28
C ALA A 125 7.11 -30.08 2.91
N ILE A 126 7.27 -29.28 3.96
CA ILE A 126 8.49 -29.16 4.75
C ILE A 126 8.30 -29.96 6.03
N ASP A 127 9.03 -31.06 6.14
CA ASP A 127 8.98 -32.03 7.23
C ASP A 127 7.61 -32.72 7.44
N GLU A 128 7.58 -33.66 8.40
CA GLU A 128 6.33 -34.21 8.92
C GLU A 128 5.68 -33.21 9.88
N ALA A 129 4.37 -33.31 10.09
CA ALA A 129 3.64 -32.40 10.97
C ALA A 129 4.27 -32.36 12.37
N GLY A 130 4.51 -31.14 12.88
CA GLY A 130 5.23 -30.93 14.12
C GLY A 130 4.82 -29.62 14.81
N GLU A 131 5.07 -29.54 16.12
CA GLU A 131 4.80 -28.33 16.92
C GLU A 131 5.83 -27.22 16.67
N ARG A 132 7.00 -27.60 16.13
CA ARG A 132 8.07 -26.69 15.74
C ARG A 132 8.70 -27.16 14.45
N VAL A 133 8.69 -26.28 13.45
CA VAL A 133 9.35 -26.49 12.16
C VAL A 133 10.29 -25.32 11.90
N GLU A 134 11.48 -25.61 11.40
CA GLU A 134 12.49 -24.61 11.07
C GLU A 134 12.75 -24.62 9.58
N TRP A 135 12.72 -23.45 8.97
CA TRP A 135 13.03 -23.27 7.56
C TRP A 135 14.10 -22.20 7.41
N THR A 136 15.13 -22.48 6.61
CA THR A 136 16.19 -21.50 6.35
C THR A 136 15.95 -20.82 5.01
N ALA A 137 15.86 -19.49 5.05
CA ALA A 137 15.67 -18.67 3.87
C ALA A 137 16.79 -18.92 2.83
N PRO A 138 16.47 -19.04 1.54
CA PRO A 138 17.47 -19.15 0.49
C PRO A 138 18.39 -17.93 0.45
N GLY A 139 19.52 -18.09 -0.24
CA GLY A 139 20.48 -17.00 -0.45
C GLY A 139 20.02 -15.91 -1.41
N GLU A 140 18.98 -16.19 -2.21
CA GLU A 140 18.41 -15.26 -3.19
C GLU A 140 17.13 -14.62 -2.66
N ALA A 141 16.95 -13.32 -2.93
CA ALA A 141 15.75 -12.59 -2.57
C ALA A 141 14.54 -13.03 -3.42
N GLY A 142 13.37 -13.10 -2.80
CA GLY A 142 12.15 -13.58 -3.45
C GLY A 142 10.99 -13.71 -2.48
N ALA A 143 9.82 -14.04 -3.03
CA ALA A 143 8.62 -14.33 -2.25
C ALA A 143 8.37 -15.84 -2.22
N HIS A 144 7.90 -16.33 -1.08
CA HIS A 144 7.51 -17.72 -0.86
C HIS A 144 6.10 -17.76 -0.27
N GLU A 145 5.23 -18.61 -0.81
CA GLU A 145 3.95 -18.89 -0.17
C GLU A 145 4.16 -19.96 0.91
N VAL A 146 3.86 -19.60 2.15
CA VAL A 146 3.88 -20.51 3.28
C VAL A 146 2.44 -20.85 3.67
N ARG A 147 2.10 -22.14 3.68
CA ARG A 147 0.81 -22.66 4.14
C ARG A 147 1.01 -23.47 5.40
N LEU A 148 0.26 -23.14 6.44
CA LEU A 148 0.25 -23.85 7.71
C LEU A 148 -1.11 -24.50 7.88
N VAL A 149 -1.15 -25.83 7.88
CA VAL A 149 -2.37 -26.62 8.00
C VAL A 149 -2.40 -27.28 9.37
N ASP A 150 -3.39 -26.94 10.19
CA ASP A 150 -3.54 -27.51 11.52
C ASP A 150 -4.26 -28.87 11.52
N GLY A 151 -4.39 -29.48 12.71
CA GLY A 151 -5.07 -30.77 12.88
C GLY A 151 -6.57 -30.76 12.57
N THR A 152 -7.20 -29.58 12.48
CA THR A 152 -8.61 -29.41 12.10
C THR A 152 -8.80 -29.25 10.60
N GLY A 153 -7.71 -29.00 9.87
CA GLY A 153 -7.70 -28.67 8.44
C GLY A 153 -7.85 -27.18 8.15
N GLU A 154 -7.79 -26.31 9.18
CA GLU A 154 -7.70 -24.87 8.98
C GLU A 154 -6.37 -24.52 8.33
N VAL A 155 -6.41 -23.61 7.36
CA VAL A 155 -5.22 -23.16 6.64
C VAL A 155 -4.94 -21.70 6.98
N ARG A 156 -3.70 -21.43 7.38
CA ARG A 156 -3.13 -20.08 7.42
C ARG A 156 -2.16 -19.91 6.28
N VAL A 157 -2.17 -18.74 5.65
CA VAL A 157 -1.33 -18.38 4.51
C VAL A 157 -0.45 -17.21 4.89
N LEU A 158 0.85 -17.34 4.60
CA LEU A 158 1.84 -16.33 4.89
C LEU A 158 2.67 -16.08 3.62
N SER A 159 2.72 -14.82 3.19
CA SER A 159 3.73 -14.40 2.20
C SER A 159 5.04 -14.13 2.92
N LEU A 160 6.00 -15.03 2.76
CA LEU A 160 7.34 -14.88 3.32
C LEU A 160 8.25 -14.24 2.28
N PHE A 161 8.78 -13.06 2.58
CA PHE A 161 9.68 -12.33 1.70
C PHE A 161 11.13 -12.46 2.17
N VAL A 162 11.97 -13.11 1.37
CA VAL A 162 13.42 -13.05 1.52
C VAL A 162 13.90 -11.73 0.93
N LEU A 163 14.47 -10.90 1.78
CA LEU A 163 14.82 -9.52 1.43
C LEU A 163 16.05 -9.45 0.53
N GLU A 164 16.07 -8.47 -0.36
CA GLU A 164 17.30 -8.03 -1.05
C GLU A 164 18.10 -7.14 -0.08
N PRO A 165 19.31 -7.55 0.36
CA PRO A 165 20.09 -6.80 1.34
C PRO A 165 20.48 -5.42 0.81
N LEU A 166 20.13 -4.34 1.51
CA LEU A 166 20.36 -2.99 0.99
C LEU A 166 21.85 -2.63 1.02
N ASN A 167 22.55 -2.98 2.10
CA ASN A 167 24.00 -2.77 2.27
C ASN A 167 24.46 -1.32 1.95
N GLY A 168 23.62 -0.33 2.25
CA GLY A 168 23.89 1.08 1.96
C GLY A 168 23.85 1.46 0.47
N ARG A 169 23.39 0.59 -0.42
CA ARG A 169 23.27 0.87 -1.85
C ARG A 169 22.13 1.86 -2.12
N GLU A 170 22.44 2.96 -2.80
CA GLU A 170 21.44 3.94 -3.25
C GLU A 170 20.74 3.53 -4.56
N ILE A 171 21.29 2.54 -5.28
CA ILE A 171 20.71 1.96 -6.49
C ILE A 171 20.83 0.44 -6.39
N VAL A 172 19.72 -0.25 -6.57
CA VAL A 172 19.65 -1.72 -6.56
C VAL A 172 19.00 -2.16 -7.86
N GLU A 173 19.70 -2.98 -8.65
CA GLU A 173 19.22 -3.47 -9.97
C GLU A 173 18.69 -2.36 -10.91
N GLY A 174 19.26 -1.14 -10.85
CA GLY A 174 18.81 0.00 -11.65
C GLY A 174 17.61 0.78 -11.07
N TYR A 175 17.01 0.28 -10.00
CA TYR A 175 15.99 0.99 -9.23
C TYR A 175 16.62 1.94 -8.22
N ARG A 176 16.20 3.21 -8.22
CA ARG A 176 16.78 4.26 -7.37
C ARG A 176 16.17 4.20 -5.97
N ILE A 177 16.96 3.79 -4.98
CA ILE A 177 16.56 3.86 -3.57
C ILE A 177 16.87 5.25 -3.01
N GLY A 178 18.06 5.78 -3.29
CA GLY A 178 18.58 6.97 -2.62
C GLY A 178 19.05 6.68 -1.19
N GLU A 179 19.43 7.74 -0.48
CA GLU A 179 20.02 7.64 0.86
C GLU A 179 18.98 7.83 1.97
N TYR A 180 18.91 6.86 2.88
CA TYR A 180 18.10 7.00 4.09
C TYR A 180 18.73 8.02 5.03
N PRO A 181 17.95 8.97 5.57
CA PRO A 181 18.48 10.00 6.47
C PRO A 181 18.91 9.46 7.83
N GLN A 182 18.40 8.29 8.22
CA GLN A 182 18.72 7.57 9.46
C GLN A 182 18.14 6.14 9.37
N ASN A 183 18.62 5.24 10.24
CA ASN A 183 18.05 3.90 10.43
C ASN A 183 17.79 3.15 9.12
N THR A 184 18.79 3.13 8.24
CA THR A 184 18.72 2.43 6.95
C THR A 184 18.26 0.99 7.14
N PRO A 185 17.19 0.55 6.46
CA PRO A 185 16.73 -0.83 6.51
C PRO A 185 17.82 -1.81 6.04
N GLU A 186 17.86 -2.99 6.67
CA GLU A 186 18.84 -4.03 6.33
C GLU A 186 18.64 -4.57 4.91
N GLY A 187 17.39 -4.68 4.47
CA GLY A 187 16.99 -5.14 3.14
C GLY A 187 15.63 -4.60 2.73
N LEU A 188 15.27 -4.85 1.48
CA LEU A 188 13.98 -4.45 0.89
C LEU A 188 13.32 -5.68 0.24
N ILE A 189 12.00 -5.71 0.23
CA ILE A 189 11.25 -6.73 -0.50
C ILE A 189 11.48 -6.50 -1.99
N ARG A 190 12.04 -7.49 -2.69
CA ARG A 190 12.23 -7.48 -4.14
C ARG A 190 10.99 -8.05 -4.82
N LEU A 191 10.32 -7.23 -5.63
CA LEU A 191 9.10 -7.62 -6.35
C LEU A 191 9.33 -7.60 -7.85
N ASN A 192 8.96 -8.69 -8.50
CA ASN A 192 8.78 -8.79 -9.94
C ASN A 192 7.34 -8.37 -10.31
N GLU A 193 7.08 -8.25 -11.61
CA GLU A 193 5.77 -7.82 -12.12
C GLU A 193 4.63 -8.78 -11.71
N GLY A 194 4.91 -10.08 -11.56
CA GLY A 194 3.94 -11.09 -11.15
C GLY A 194 3.65 -11.15 -9.65
N ASP A 195 4.38 -10.40 -8.81
CA ASP A 195 4.32 -10.54 -7.35
C ASP A 195 3.28 -9.60 -6.69
N LEU A 196 2.60 -8.77 -7.48
CA LEU A 196 1.77 -7.66 -6.98
C LEU A 196 0.53 -8.11 -6.19
N ASP A 197 0.02 -9.30 -6.49
CA ASP A 197 -1.19 -9.85 -5.85
C ASP A 197 -0.88 -10.63 -4.57
N LEU A 198 0.39 -10.70 -4.17
CA LEU A 198 0.78 -11.40 -2.94
C LEU A 198 0.15 -10.71 -1.72
N PRO A 199 -0.61 -11.44 -0.88
CA PRO A 199 -1.27 -10.85 0.27
C PRO A 199 -0.26 -10.53 1.38
N VAL A 200 -0.38 -9.35 1.99
CA VAL A 200 0.42 -8.97 3.16
C VAL A 200 -0.39 -9.00 4.46
N SER A 201 -1.72 -8.96 4.33
CA SER A 201 -2.71 -9.09 5.39
C SER A 201 -4.06 -9.46 4.77
N PRO A 202 -5.13 -9.72 5.55
CA PRO A 202 -6.42 -10.17 5.01
C PRO A 202 -6.99 -9.30 3.88
N SER A 203 -6.89 -7.98 4.02
CA SER A 203 -7.50 -7.02 3.10
C SER A 203 -6.49 -6.28 2.22
N PHE A 204 -5.21 -6.64 2.26
CA PHE A 204 -4.19 -5.91 1.49
C PHE A 204 -3.18 -6.81 0.79
N THR A 205 -2.79 -6.39 -0.42
CA THR A 205 -1.72 -7.00 -1.21
C THR A 205 -0.49 -6.09 -1.27
N ILE A 206 0.69 -6.67 -1.49
CA ILE A 206 1.95 -5.93 -1.55
C ILE A 206 1.96 -4.88 -2.67
N GLY A 207 1.25 -5.17 -3.78
CA GLY A 207 1.14 -4.29 -4.94
C GLY A 207 0.53 -2.93 -4.63
N GLN A 208 -0.36 -2.85 -3.64
CA GLN A 208 -0.98 -1.60 -3.21
C GLN A 208 0.03 -0.62 -2.58
N PHE A 209 1.17 -1.12 -2.08
CA PHE A 209 2.16 -0.31 -1.38
C PHE A 209 3.38 0.07 -2.22
N ILE A 210 3.43 -0.27 -3.51
CA ILE A 210 4.61 0.00 -4.35
C ILE A 210 4.89 1.51 -4.49
N CYS A 211 6.17 1.86 -4.60
CA CYS A 211 6.56 3.23 -4.90
C CYS A 211 6.27 3.57 -6.37
N LYS A 212 5.62 4.72 -6.63
CA LYS A 212 5.20 5.17 -7.98
C LYS A 212 6.33 5.65 -8.89
N GLN A 213 7.58 5.59 -8.44
CA GLN A 213 8.74 5.95 -9.27
C GLN A 213 9.00 4.89 -10.34
N GLN A 214 9.67 5.30 -11.43
CA GLN A 214 10.13 4.39 -12.48
C GLN A 214 9.04 3.39 -12.90
N PRO A 215 7.89 3.87 -13.44
CA PRO A 215 6.69 3.05 -13.64
C PRO A 215 6.95 1.74 -14.41
N GLY A 216 7.73 1.80 -15.49
CA GLY A 216 8.09 0.63 -16.31
C GLY A 216 9.35 -0.13 -15.89
N HIS A 217 9.91 0.13 -14.70
CA HIS A 217 11.09 -0.58 -14.21
C HIS A 217 10.69 -1.76 -13.31
N TRP A 218 11.35 -2.90 -13.55
CA TRP A 218 11.30 -4.12 -12.75
C TRP A 218 12.72 -4.68 -12.55
N PRO A 219 13.01 -5.28 -11.38
CA PRO A 219 12.15 -5.39 -10.20
C PRO A 219 11.87 -4.02 -9.53
N LYS A 220 10.91 -4.00 -8.61
CA LYS A 220 10.67 -2.90 -7.66
C LYS A 220 11.09 -3.35 -6.26
N PHE A 221 11.41 -2.37 -5.41
CA PHE A 221 11.82 -2.62 -4.04
C PHE A 221 10.89 -1.88 -3.07
N VAL A 222 10.38 -2.60 -2.08
CA VAL A 222 9.30 -2.14 -1.19
C VAL A 222 9.60 -2.51 0.26
N LEU A 223 9.04 -1.75 1.20
CA LEU A 223 8.86 -2.17 2.58
C LEU A 223 7.40 -2.04 2.97
N VAL A 224 6.92 -3.01 3.72
CA VAL A 224 5.64 -2.96 4.44
C VAL A 224 5.87 -3.55 5.82
N THR A 225 5.32 -2.92 6.85
CA THR A 225 5.49 -3.36 8.25
C THR A 225 4.17 -3.77 8.88
N GLY A 226 4.24 -4.77 9.76
CA GLY A 226 3.06 -5.29 10.44
C GLY A 226 2.35 -4.30 11.36
N ASN A 227 3.06 -3.33 11.94
CA ASN A 227 2.45 -2.34 12.82
C ASN A 227 1.44 -1.45 12.09
N MET A 228 1.81 -0.96 10.91
CA MET A 228 0.91 -0.18 10.05
C MET A 228 -0.26 -1.04 9.57
N LEU A 229 0.01 -2.24 9.06
CA LEU A 229 -1.05 -3.12 8.53
C LEU A 229 -2.09 -3.47 9.60
N ARG A 230 -1.69 -3.77 10.85
CA ARG A 230 -2.65 -3.99 11.94
C ARG A 230 -3.57 -2.79 12.19
N ARG A 231 -3.07 -1.57 12.01
CA ARG A 231 -3.86 -0.34 12.15
C ARG A 231 -4.83 -0.17 10.98
N LEU A 232 -4.38 -0.45 9.75
CA LEU A 232 -5.22 -0.38 8.55
C LEU A 232 -6.34 -1.44 8.56
N GLU A 233 -6.00 -2.68 8.90
CA GLU A 233 -6.98 -3.77 9.07
C GLU A 233 -8.02 -3.44 10.14
N ALA A 234 -7.60 -2.85 11.26
CA ALA A 234 -8.53 -2.44 12.31
C ALA A 234 -9.48 -1.32 11.84
N VAL A 235 -8.97 -0.31 11.13
CA VAL A 235 -9.81 0.78 10.59
C VAL A 235 -10.83 0.23 9.61
N LEU A 236 -10.40 -0.59 8.65
CA LEU A 236 -11.30 -1.17 7.65
C LEU A 236 -12.36 -2.07 8.31
N ALA A 237 -11.95 -2.94 9.22
CA ALA A 237 -12.86 -3.84 9.91
C ALA A 237 -13.92 -3.07 10.73
N GLU A 238 -13.54 -1.98 11.40
CA GLU A 238 -14.50 -1.19 12.18
C GLU A 238 -15.42 -0.37 11.28
N LEU A 239 -14.90 0.26 10.22
CA LEU A 239 -15.74 0.97 9.23
C LEU A 239 -16.83 0.06 8.65
N ASN A 240 -16.46 -1.19 8.34
CA ASN A 240 -17.41 -2.19 7.85
C ASN A 240 -18.37 -2.67 8.93
N ALA A 241 -17.92 -2.80 10.19
CA ALA A 241 -18.77 -3.21 11.30
C ALA A 241 -19.82 -2.15 11.67
N ASP A 242 -19.51 -0.87 11.45
CA ASP A 242 -20.39 0.27 11.72
C ASP A 242 -21.25 0.68 10.50
N ASP A 243 -21.27 -0.13 9.43
CA ASP A 243 -21.98 0.14 8.17
C ASP A 243 -21.58 1.48 7.50
N LEU A 244 -20.37 1.98 7.77
CA LEU A 244 -19.81 3.20 7.15
C LEU A 244 -19.13 2.91 5.81
N SER A 245 -18.77 1.65 5.55
CA SER A 245 -18.23 1.17 4.28
C SER A 245 -18.57 -0.32 4.12
N ASP A 246 -18.48 -0.83 2.90
CA ASP A 246 -18.51 -2.26 2.57
C ASP A 246 -17.26 -2.68 1.77
N ALA A 247 -16.18 -1.90 1.91
CA ALA A 247 -14.95 -2.11 1.15
C ALA A 247 -14.25 -3.41 1.54
N ASP A 248 -13.76 -4.16 0.54
CA ASP A 248 -12.88 -5.31 0.77
C ASP A 248 -11.45 -4.88 1.17
N SER A 249 -11.06 -3.65 0.79
CA SER A 249 -9.76 -3.04 1.04
C SER A 249 -9.88 -1.52 1.06
N LEU A 250 -8.94 -0.83 1.72
CA LEU A 250 -8.81 0.62 1.57
C LEU A 250 -7.98 0.94 0.32
N PHE A 251 -8.36 2.00 -0.41
CA PHE A 251 -7.52 2.52 -1.47
C PHE A 251 -6.22 3.07 -0.89
N VAL A 252 -5.08 2.48 -1.27
CA VAL A 252 -3.75 2.96 -0.87
C VAL A 252 -3.25 3.94 -1.91
N MET A 253 -3.56 5.22 -1.72
CA MET A 253 -3.10 6.29 -2.61
C MET A 253 -1.57 6.39 -2.61
N SER A 254 -0.92 6.16 -1.47
CA SER A 254 0.53 6.09 -1.38
C SER A 254 0.98 5.21 -0.22
N GLY A 255 1.66 4.11 -0.52
CA GLY A 255 2.36 3.28 0.46
C GLY A 255 3.83 3.66 0.60
N PHE A 256 4.72 2.71 0.31
CA PHE A 256 6.17 2.89 0.41
C PHE A 256 6.70 3.94 -0.56
N ARG A 257 7.69 4.72 -0.11
CA ARG A 257 8.43 5.67 -0.95
C ARG A 257 9.91 5.43 -0.75
N THR A 258 10.69 5.28 -1.82
CA THR A 258 12.15 5.31 -1.64
C THR A 258 12.59 6.71 -1.14
N PRO A 259 13.74 6.83 -0.45
CA PRO A 259 14.33 8.14 -0.16
C PRO A 259 14.49 9.05 -1.38
N TYR A 260 14.88 8.48 -2.53
CA TYR A 260 14.96 9.20 -3.81
C TYR A 260 13.60 9.81 -4.19
N TYR A 261 12.54 9.01 -4.21
CA TYR A 261 11.21 9.48 -4.60
C TYR A 261 10.62 10.45 -3.57
N ASN A 262 10.78 10.16 -2.27
CA ASN A 262 10.33 11.03 -1.19
C ASN A 262 10.94 12.44 -1.31
N THR A 263 12.22 12.52 -1.66
CA THR A 263 12.92 13.79 -1.93
C THR A 263 12.42 14.44 -3.23
N ALA A 264 12.22 13.67 -4.29
CA ALA A 264 11.76 14.19 -5.59
C ALA A 264 10.38 14.86 -5.51
N ILE A 265 9.49 14.36 -4.64
CA ILE A 265 8.18 14.97 -4.37
C ILE A 265 8.22 16.00 -3.23
N ARG A 266 9.40 16.34 -2.73
CA ARG A 266 9.62 17.32 -1.64
C ARG A 266 8.87 17.01 -0.36
N SER A 267 8.68 15.72 -0.06
CA SER A 267 8.08 15.28 1.19
C SER A 267 9.04 15.46 2.37
N ALA A 268 8.53 15.29 3.58
CA ALA A 268 9.30 15.49 4.80
C ALA A 268 10.57 14.61 4.84
N ARG A 269 11.68 15.18 5.32
CA ARG A 269 12.97 14.48 5.40
C ARG A 269 12.91 13.18 6.20
N LEU A 270 12.10 13.13 7.26
CA LEU A 270 11.95 11.95 8.12
C LEU A 270 10.61 11.22 7.90
N SER A 271 10.07 11.30 6.68
CA SER A 271 8.81 10.66 6.29
C SER A 271 8.81 9.16 6.61
N ARG A 272 7.70 8.70 7.20
CA ARG A 272 7.47 7.30 7.57
C ARG A 272 7.22 6.41 6.35
N HIS A 273 6.75 6.96 5.22
CA HIS A 273 6.61 6.20 3.97
C HIS A 273 7.91 5.53 3.52
N MET A 274 9.07 6.09 3.88
CA MET A 274 10.36 5.49 3.56
C MET A 274 10.66 4.22 4.32
N TYR A 275 10.03 3.99 5.46
CA TYR A 275 10.31 2.84 6.32
C TYR A 275 9.22 1.75 6.20
N GLY A 276 8.34 1.87 5.20
CA GLY A 276 7.26 0.90 4.95
C GLY A 276 6.19 0.85 6.04
N ASP A 277 6.14 1.86 6.89
CA ASP A 277 5.23 1.91 8.02
C ASP A 277 4.20 3.03 7.93
N ALA A 278 4.01 3.62 6.74
CA ALA A 278 2.96 4.60 6.50
C ALA A 278 2.22 4.39 5.19
N ALA A 279 0.92 4.71 5.21
CA ALA A 279 0.04 4.71 4.06
C ALA A 279 -0.88 5.93 4.07
N ASP A 280 -1.09 6.51 2.89
CA ASP A 280 -2.12 7.51 2.64
C ASP A 280 -3.33 6.77 2.04
N ILE A 281 -4.47 6.76 2.74
CA ILE A 281 -5.61 5.86 2.49
C ILE A 281 -6.97 6.56 2.49
N TYR A 282 -7.96 5.88 1.91
CA TYR A 282 -9.39 6.16 2.02
C TYR A 282 -10.23 4.97 1.50
N PRO A 283 -11.51 4.83 1.92
CA PRO A 283 -12.50 4.02 1.22
C PRO A 283 -12.83 4.61 -0.17
N ASP A 284 -12.96 3.75 -1.18
CA ASP A 284 -13.29 4.08 -2.58
C ASP A 284 -14.17 2.97 -3.15
N VAL A 285 -15.39 2.87 -2.63
CA VAL A 285 -16.40 1.91 -3.09
C VAL A 285 -17.35 2.59 -4.08
N VAL A 286 -17.76 3.82 -3.78
CA VAL A 286 -18.77 4.54 -4.57
C VAL A 286 -18.12 5.09 -5.83
N GLY A 287 -18.34 4.38 -6.93
CA GLY A 287 -17.82 4.76 -8.25
C GLY A 287 -16.47 4.10 -8.57
N ASN A 288 -15.68 3.75 -7.55
CA ASN A 288 -14.35 3.11 -7.69
C ASN A 288 -13.46 3.90 -8.66
N ASP A 289 -13.37 5.21 -8.41
CA ASP A 289 -12.76 6.19 -9.32
C ASP A 289 -11.47 6.80 -8.75
N SER A 290 -10.91 6.19 -7.71
CA SER A 290 -9.73 6.66 -6.98
C SER A 290 -9.98 7.98 -6.27
N VAL A 291 -11.21 8.23 -5.84
CA VAL A 291 -11.61 9.36 -5.00
C VAL A 291 -12.23 8.81 -3.71
N MET A 292 -11.95 9.48 -2.59
CA MET A 292 -12.53 9.13 -1.29
C MET A 292 -14.06 9.18 -1.32
N ASP A 293 -14.71 8.20 -0.71
CA ASP A 293 -16.16 8.19 -0.48
C ASP A 293 -16.58 9.35 0.45
N ASP A 294 -17.85 9.77 0.34
CA ASP A 294 -18.49 10.74 1.25
C ASP A 294 -18.80 10.07 2.60
N LEU A 295 -17.83 10.13 3.52
CA LEU A 295 -17.90 9.44 4.80
C LEU A 295 -18.72 10.19 5.84
N ASN A 296 -18.83 11.52 5.72
CA ASN A 296 -19.63 12.31 6.65
C ASN A 296 -21.12 12.41 6.23
N GLY A 297 -21.45 11.98 5.01
CA GLY A 297 -22.82 11.92 4.49
C GLY A 297 -23.43 13.27 4.11
N ASP A 298 -22.61 14.30 3.85
CA ASP A 298 -23.08 15.64 3.51
C ASP A 298 -23.33 15.86 2.00
N GLY A 299 -23.03 14.85 1.18
CA GLY A 299 -23.17 14.84 -0.26
C GLY A 299 -21.98 15.46 -1.01
N ARG A 300 -20.85 15.72 -0.34
CA ARG A 300 -19.66 16.35 -0.95
C ARG A 300 -18.37 15.72 -0.45
N ILE A 301 -17.51 15.37 -1.39
CA ILE A 301 -16.18 14.86 -1.08
C ILE A 301 -15.24 16.04 -0.80
N THR A 302 -14.90 16.25 0.47
CA THR A 302 -14.10 17.38 0.95
C THR A 302 -13.13 16.97 2.06
N ARG A 303 -12.36 17.93 2.59
CA ARG A 303 -11.54 17.72 3.79
C ARG A 303 -12.34 17.15 4.97
N ALA A 304 -13.63 17.48 5.06
CA ALA A 304 -14.47 17.03 6.15
C ALA A 304 -14.57 15.50 6.22
N ASP A 305 -14.47 14.79 5.10
CA ASP A 305 -14.43 13.33 5.05
C ASP A 305 -13.11 12.77 5.58
N ALA A 306 -11.98 13.39 5.22
CA ALA A 306 -10.69 13.03 5.78
C ALA A 306 -10.61 13.35 7.28
N GLU A 307 -11.23 14.43 7.73
CA GLU A 307 -11.33 14.77 9.15
C GLU A 307 -12.23 13.80 9.91
N PHE A 308 -13.33 13.37 9.32
CA PHE A 308 -14.19 12.32 9.87
C PHE A 308 -13.41 11.01 10.05
N LEU A 309 -12.75 10.52 9.00
CA LEU A 309 -11.96 9.29 9.07
C LEU A 309 -10.79 9.41 10.03
N TYR A 310 -10.17 10.58 10.13
CA TYR A 310 -9.13 10.85 11.11
C TYR A 310 -9.65 10.67 12.54
N ASP A 311 -10.78 11.29 12.88
CA ASP A 311 -11.32 11.24 14.26
C ASP A 311 -11.78 9.83 14.58
N TYR A 312 -12.47 9.19 13.63
CA TYR A 312 -12.89 7.80 13.73
C TYR A 312 -11.70 6.87 14.02
N ALA A 313 -10.63 6.99 13.24
CA ALA A 313 -9.42 6.20 13.46
C ALA A 313 -8.72 6.54 14.78
N GLU A 314 -8.74 7.81 15.21
CA GLU A 314 -8.15 8.22 16.49
C GLU A 314 -8.84 7.57 17.68
N ASP A 315 -10.17 7.64 17.72
CA ASP A 315 -10.97 7.06 18.78
C ASP A 315 -10.82 5.54 18.80
N LEU A 316 -10.82 4.91 17.62
CA LEU A 316 -10.57 3.48 17.45
C LEU A 316 -9.22 3.06 18.05
N PHE A 317 -8.16 3.78 17.74
CA PHE A 317 -6.82 3.47 18.22
C PHE A 317 -6.62 3.76 19.70
N ALA A 318 -7.39 4.69 20.28
CA ALA A 318 -7.40 4.94 21.71
C ALA A 318 -8.16 3.83 22.48
N ALA A 319 -9.19 3.26 21.87
CA ALA A 319 -10.03 2.22 22.48
C ALA A 319 -9.42 0.80 22.38
N LYS A 320 -8.65 0.51 21.33
CA LYS A 320 -8.07 -0.82 21.08
C LYS A 320 -6.58 -0.88 21.42
N ASN A 321 -6.11 -2.05 21.86
CA ASN A 321 -4.68 -2.32 22.09
C ASN A 321 -3.94 -2.54 20.75
N LEU A 322 -3.77 -1.47 19.98
CA LEU A 322 -3.11 -1.49 18.68
C LEU A 322 -1.70 -0.85 18.77
N PRO A 323 -0.80 -1.16 17.82
CA PRO A 323 0.50 -0.50 17.75
C PRO A 323 0.36 1.02 17.70
N GLU A 324 1.17 1.73 18.48
CA GLU A 324 1.21 3.19 18.44
C GLU A 324 1.69 3.70 17.08
N GLY A 325 1.20 4.89 16.70
CA GLY A 325 1.43 5.42 15.37
C GLY A 325 0.93 6.84 15.18
N GLY A 326 1.20 7.38 14.00
CA GLY A 326 0.73 8.69 13.56
C GLY A 326 -0.59 8.64 12.78
N ILE A 327 -1.29 9.78 12.78
CA ILE A 327 -2.46 10.03 11.92
C ILE A 327 -2.39 11.47 11.42
N GLY A 328 -2.73 11.70 10.15
CA GLY A 328 -2.84 13.05 9.59
C GLY A 328 -3.94 13.17 8.54
N ALA A 329 -4.74 14.23 8.60
CA ALA A 329 -5.76 14.54 7.59
C ALA A 329 -5.24 15.53 6.54
N TYR A 330 -5.58 15.33 5.27
CA TYR A 330 -5.12 16.17 4.17
C TYR A 330 -6.26 16.61 3.25
N ASP A 331 -6.16 17.85 2.76
CA ASP A 331 -7.05 18.42 1.75
C ASP A 331 -6.88 17.74 0.39
N ALA A 332 -7.95 17.83 -0.40
CA ALA A 332 -7.86 17.67 -1.85
C ALA A 332 -7.01 18.79 -2.49
N ASN A 333 -6.41 18.48 -3.63
CA ASN A 333 -5.78 19.46 -4.50
C ASN A 333 -6.07 19.13 -5.98
N ALA A 334 -5.34 19.77 -6.90
CA ALA A 334 -5.53 19.55 -8.33
C ALA A 334 -5.15 18.14 -8.83
N ILE A 335 -4.48 17.34 -8.00
CA ILE A 335 -3.93 16.01 -8.36
C ILE A 335 -4.71 14.89 -7.68
N HIS A 336 -5.16 15.08 -6.44
CA HIS A 336 -5.84 14.04 -5.65
C HIS A 336 -6.96 14.61 -4.78
N GLY A 337 -7.90 13.73 -4.39
CA GLY A 337 -8.94 14.01 -3.40
C GLY A 337 -8.39 14.13 -1.96
N PRO A 338 -9.28 14.32 -0.97
CA PRO A 338 -8.89 14.29 0.44
C PRO A 338 -8.45 12.87 0.82
N PHE A 339 -7.60 12.75 1.83
CA PHE A 339 -7.12 11.44 2.31
C PHE A 339 -6.63 11.49 3.76
N VAL A 340 -6.47 10.32 4.37
CA VAL A 340 -5.89 10.18 5.70
C VAL A 340 -4.58 9.42 5.64
N HIS A 341 -3.55 9.97 6.27
CA HIS A 341 -2.30 9.29 6.55
C HIS A 341 -2.42 8.49 7.83
N ILE A 342 -2.01 7.22 7.78
CA ILE A 342 -1.87 6.36 8.96
C ILE A 342 -0.49 5.71 8.91
N ASP A 343 0.22 5.76 10.05
CA ASP A 343 1.49 5.06 10.19
C ASP A 343 1.58 4.27 11.50
N GLY A 344 2.54 3.34 11.58
CA GLY A 344 2.82 2.48 12.74
C GLY A 344 4.15 2.81 13.43
N ARG A 345 4.51 4.11 13.52
CA ARG A 345 5.84 4.58 13.96
C ARG A 345 6.23 4.23 15.41
N GLY A 346 5.34 3.62 16.19
CA GLY A 346 5.57 3.21 17.57
C GLY A 346 5.43 4.34 18.60
N THR A 347 5.06 5.54 18.17
CA THR A 347 4.78 6.68 19.06
C THR A 347 3.63 7.51 18.49
N ARG A 348 2.74 8.00 19.35
CA ARG A 348 1.65 8.90 18.95
C ARG A 348 2.15 10.20 18.26
N ALA A 349 1.58 10.52 17.08
CA ALA A 349 1.81 11.77 16.35
C ALA A 349 0.55 12.23 15.60
N ARG A 350 0.18 13.51 15.67
CA ARG A 350 -1.07 14.04 15.11
C ARG A 350 -0.83 15.35 14.37
N TRP A 351 -1.39 15.49 13.18
CA TRP A 351 -1.30 16.73 12.39
C TRP A 351 -2.47 16.83 11.40
N GLY A 352 -2.65 18.00 10.79
CA GLY A 352 -3.65 18.19 9.73
C GLY A 352 -5.12 18.18 10.18
N ARG A 353 -5.48 17.76 11.39
CA ARG A 353 -6.89 17.76 11.84
C ARG A 353 -7.49 19.15 12.09
N PHE A 354 -6.65 20.12 12.44
CA PHE A 354 -7.03 21.53 12.53
C PHE A 354 -6.13 22.28 11.57
N GLY A 355 -6.71 22.88 10.53
CA GLY A 355 -5.97 23.55 9.46
C GLY A 355 -4.85 24.44 10.01
N SER A 356 -3.63 24.16 9.58
CA SER A 356 -2.49 25.07 9.67
C SER A 356 -1.95 25.28 8.27
#